data_AF-A0A2E7D6J5-F1
#
_entry.id   AF-A0A2E7D6J5-F1
#
_cell.length_a   1.000
_cell.length_b   1.000
_cell.length_c   1.000
_cell.angle_alpha   90.00
_cell.angle_beta   90.00
_cell.angle_gamma   90.00
#
_symmetry.space_group_name_H-M   'P 1'
#
loop_
_entity.id
_entity.type
_entity.pdbx_description
1 polymer ?
#
loop_
_entity_poly.entity_id
_entity_poly.type
_entity_poly.pdbx_seq_one_letter_code
_entity_poly.pdbx_strand_id
1 'polypeptide(L)'
;MRLDDLKRTLEEARDSQQIGEAVSLRVHLQLSAADANVAESCAAILDLASTCFDAEGLNTTIQESNDGRQISLLGQTSNGRSVFVTVGAGAAKSAYISLLLVGNHGTVELNGGHRFDERQWDASLPQDAAHG
;
A
#
# COMPACT_ATOMS: atom_id res chain seq x y z
N MET A 1 -10.95 -7.50 0.64
CA MET A 1 -9.77 -7.15 1.40
C MET A 1 -9.80 -5.65 1.49
N ARG A 2 -10.25 -5.24 2.66
CA ARG A 2 -10.35 -3.85 3.07
C ARG A 2 -8.97 -3.36 3.51
N LEU A 3 -8.78 -2.04 3.55
CA LEU A 3 -7.58 -1.42 4.11
C LEU A 3 -7.34 -1.87 5.56
N ASP A 4 -8.40 -2.00 6.35
CA ASP A 4 -8.31 -2.51 7.73
C ASP A 4 -7.85 -3.97 7.80
N ASP A 5 -8.27 -4.81 6.85
CA ASP A 5 -7.83 -6.20 6.80
C ASP A 5 -6.32 -6.28 6.49
N LEU A 6 -5.85 -5.45 5.55
CA LEU A 6 -4.43 -5.33 5.23
C LEU A 6 -3.61 -4.89 6.44
N LYS A 7 -4.07 -3.85 7.12
CA LYS A 7 -3.41 -3.32 8.32
C LYS A 7 -3.29 -4.40 9.39
N ARG A 8 -4.40 -5.09 9.70
CA ARG A 8 -4.40 -6.20 10.66
C ARG A 8 -3.44 -7.31 10.26
N THR A 9 -3.43 -7.74 9.00
CA THR A 9 -2.52 -8.82 8.57
C THR A 9 -1.04 -8.41 8.64
N LEU A 10 -0.72 -7.14 8.38
CA LEU A 10 0.63 -6.60 8.56
C LEU A 10 1.04 -6.54 10.03
N GLU A 11 0.14 -6.10 10.91
CA GLU A 11 0.36 -6.08 12.36
C GLU A 11 0.57 -7.51 12.89
N GLU A 12 -0.28 -8.46 12.50
CA GLU A 12 -0.11 -9.88 12.85
C GLU A 12 1.22 -10.44 12.35
N ALA A 13 1.62 -10.13 11.10
CA ALA A 13 2.90 -10.56 10.55
C ALA A 13 4.09 -9.99 11.34
N ARG A 14 4.04 -8.69 11.69
CA ARG A 14 5.04 -8.02 12.52
C ARG A 14 5.13 -8.65 13.91
N ASP A 15 4.00 -8.87 14.56
CA ASP A 15 3.92 -9.31 15.95
C ASP A 15 4.21 -10.81 16.12
N SER A 16 3.99 -11.61 15.07
CA SER A 16 4.24 -13.05 15.07
C SER A 16 5.72 -13.46 15.13
N GLN A 17 6.66 -12.52 14.95
CA GLN A 17 8.10 -12.74 14.79
C GLN A 17 8.51 -13.70 13.65
N GLN A 18 7.59 -14.12 12.78
CA GLN A 18 7.87 -15.10 11.72
C GLN A 18 8.89 -14.60 10.70
N ILE A 19 8.95 -13.27 10.49
CA ILE A 19 9.91 -12.64 9.59
C ILE A 19 11.05 -11.93 10.34
N GLY A 20 11.09 -12.04 11.67
CA GLY A 20 11.99 -11.25 12.51
C GLY A 20 11.66 -9.76 12.48
N GLU A 21 12.68 -8.90 12.42
CA GLU A 21 12.49 -7.46 12.36
C GLU A 21 12.20 -7.02 10.91
N ALA A 22 11.13 -6.25 10.71
CA ALA A 22 10.79 -5.70 9.40
C ALA A 22 11.85 -4.69 8.92
N VAL A 23 12.38 -4.90 7.72
CA VAL A 23 13.44 -4.08 7.10
C VAL A 23 13.00 -3.38 5.82
N SER A 24 12.03 -3.93 5.10
CA SER A 24 11.52 -3.31 3.88
C SER A 24 10.04 -3.61 3.66
N LEU A 25 9.32 -2.64 3.10
CA LEU A 25 7.96 -2.80 2.62
C LEU A 25 7.92 -2.42 1.14
N ARG A 26 7.31 -3.26 0.31
CA ARG A 26 7.04 -2.97 -1.09
C ARG A 26 5.56 -3.07 -1.34
N VAL A 27 4.98 -2.06 -1.96
CA VAL A 27 3.56 -2.02 -2.28
C VAL A 27 3.38 -1.61 -3.74
N HIS A 28 2.58 -2.37 -4.45
CA HIS A 28 2.10 -2.05 -5.77
C HIS A 28 0.57 -2.05 -5.75
N LEU A 29 -0.01 -0.87 -5.90
CA LEU A 29 -1.44 -0.65 -5.96
C LEU A 29 -1.80 -0.20 -7.37
N GLN A 30 -2.78 -0.86 -7.97
CA GLN A 30 -3.37 -0.43 -9.22
C GLN A 30 -4.86 -0.30 -9.03
N LEU A 31 -5.37 0.90 -9.32
CA LEU A 31 -6.78 1.26 -9.28
C LEU A 31 -7.38 1.08 -10.68
N SER A 32 -8.66 0.70 -10.74
CA SER A 32 -9.34 0.46 -12.01
C SER A 32 -9.90 1.75 -12.63
N ALA A 33 -10.35 2.66 -11.78
CA ALA A 33 -10.82 3.98 -12.19
C ALA A 33 -9.65 4.85 -12.68
N ALA A 34 -9.86 5.56 -13.79
CA ALA A 34 -8.83 6.39 -14.44
C ALA A 34 -8.70 7.79 -13.82
N ASP A 35 -9.72 8.21 -13.09
CA ASP A 35 -9.84 9.44 -12.30
C ASP A 35 -9.53 9.22 -10.81
N ALA A 36 -9.09 8.03 -10.43
CA ALA A 36 -8.80 7.70 -9.04
C ALA A 36 -7.68 8.56 -8.46
N ASN A 37 -7.83 8.96 -7.19
CA ASN A 37 -6.87 9.80 -6.51
C ASN A 37 -5.61 9.03 -6.08
N VAL A 38 -4.63 8.95 -6.99
CA VAL A 38 -3.37 8.22 -6.73
C VAL A 38 -2.55 8.80 -5.59
N ALA A 39 -2.65 10.11 -5.31
CA ALA A 39 -1.93 10.77 -4.23
C ALA A 39 -2.49 10.38 -2.85
N GLU A 40 -3.81 10.37 -2.71
CA GLU A 40 -4.49 9.93 -1.49
C GLU A 40 -4.24 8.44 -1.22
N SER A 41 -4.33 7.61 -2.26
CA SER A 41 -3.98 6.19 -2.17
C SER A 41 -2.51 5.98 -1.78
N CYS A 42 -1.58 6.81 -2.26
CA CYS A 42 -0.18 6.75 -1.85
C CYS A 42 -0.02 7.13 -0.37
N ALA A 43 -0.71 8.17 0.10
CA ALA A 43 -0.70 8.58 1.50
C ALA A 43 -1.22 7.47 2.44
N ALA A 44 -2.30 6.77 2.04
CA ALA A 44 -2.82 5.63 2.80
C ALA A 44 -1.80 4.49 2.91
N ILE A 45 -1.01 4.21 1.86
CA ILE A 45 0.09 3.22 1.94
C ILE A 45 1.21 3.68 2.87
N LEU A 46 1.54 4.97 2.87
CA LEU A 46 2.57 5.50 3.76
C LEU A 46 2.16 5.40 5.24
N ASP A 47 0.87 5.55 5.55
CA ASP A 47 0.34 5.31 6.90
C ASP A 47 0.48 3.84 7.31
N LEU A 48 0.18 2.90 6.41
CA LEU A 48 0.45 1.47 6.62
C LEU A 48 1.94 1.21 6.89
N ALA A 49 2.81 1.84 6.10
CA ALA A 49 4.26 1.68 6.25
C ALA A 49 4.77 2.18 7.60
N SER A 50 4.23 3.29 8.08
CA SER A 50 4.55 3.86 9.40
C SER A 50 4.15 2.90 10.52
N THR A 51 3.00 2.22 10.38
CA THR A 51 2.56 1.17 11.31
C THR A 51 3.52 -0.04 11.32
N CYS A 52 3.99 -0.48 10.16
CA CYS A 52 4.91 -1.61 10.03
C CYS A 52 6.28 -1.34 10.68
N PHE A 53 6.74 -0.09 10.60
CA PHE A 53 8.08 0.30 11.02
C PHE A 53 8.12 1.07 12.34
N ASP A 54 6.99 1.31 13.00
CA ASP A 54 6.95 2.09 14.25
C ASP A 54 7.80 3.38 14.14
N ALA A 55 7.65 4.09 13.03
CA ALA A 55 8.48 5.24 12.67
C ALA A 55 7.61 6.48 12.44
N GLU A 56 8.00 7.61 13.02
CA GLU A 56 7.28 8.88 12.93
C GLU A 56 7.46 9.62 11.59
N GLY A 57 8.28 9.08 10.67
CA GLY A 57 8.49 9.73 9.37
C GLY A 57 9.40 8.96 8.42
N LEU A 58 9.26 9.30 7.13
CA LEU A 58 10.03 8.76 6.02
C LEU A 58 10.69 9.91 5.27
N ASN A 59 11.97 9.78 4.97
CA ASN A 59 12.59 10.60 3.94
C ASN A 59 12.22 10.02 2.57
N THR A 60 11.46 10.76 1.77
CA THR A 60 10.83 10.25 0.55
C THR A 60 11.36 10.94 -0.70
N THR A 61 11.67 10.14 -1.72
CA THR A 61 11.80 10.58 -3.10
C THR A 61 10.56 10.15 -3.86
N ILE A 62 9.91 11.10 -4.54
CA ILE A 62 8.65 10.89 -5.25
C ILE A 62 8.86 11.17 -6.73
N GLN A 63 8.36 10.28 -7.57
CA GLN A 63 8.27 10.45 -9.02
C GLN A 63 6.81 10.29 -9.43
N GLU A 64 6.27 11.33 -10.06
CA GLU A 64 4.94 11.32 -10.65
C GLU A 64 5.06 11.17 -12.18
N SER A 65 4.14 10.43 -12.80
CA SER A 65 4.06 10.34 -14.25
C SER A 65 3.53 11.65 -14.85
N ASN A 66 3.89 11.92 -16.11
CA ASN A 66 3.47 13.14 -16.80
C ASN A 66 1.94 13.29 -16.94
N ASP A 67 1.21 12.17 -16.89
CA ASP A 67 -0.26 12.14 -16.98
C ASP A 67 -0.94 12.17 -15.60
N GLY A 68 -0.18 12.23 -14.50
CA GLY A 68 -0.68 12.25 -13.12
C GLY A 68 -1.35 10.96 -12.67
N ARG A 69 -1.26 9.88 -13.46
CA ARG A 69 -1.95 8.60 -13.20
C ARG A 69 -1.10 7.58 -12.47
N GLN A 70 0.17 7.90 -12.20
CA GLN A 70 1.05 7.04 -11.45
C GLN A 70 1.96 7.84 -10.55
N ILE A 71 2.10 7.36 -9.31
CA ILE A 71 3.10 7.83 -8.36
C ILE A 71 3.98 6.64 -7.98
N SER A 72 5.29 6.83 -8.08
CA SER A 72 6.30 5.93 -7.54
C SER A 72 7.08 6.64 -6.44
N LEU A 73 7.23 5.99 -5.30
CA LEU A 73 7.86 6.56 -4.11
C LEU A 73 8.90 5.58 -3.54
N LEU A 74 10.05 6.14 -3.17
CA LEU A 74 11.04 5.49 -2.34
C LEU A 74 11.17 6.25 -1.03
N GLY A 75 10.84 5.61 0.08
CA GLY A 75 10.95 6.13 1.43
C GLY A 75 12.04 5.41 2.23
N GLN A 76 12.71 6.14 3.12
CA GLN A 76 13.63 5.56 4.09
C GLN A 76 13.40 6.15 5.48
N THR A 77 13.36 5.29 6.49
CA THR A 77 13.29 5.70 7.91
C THR A 77 14.69 6.05 8.43
N SER A 78 14.76 6.73 9.59
CA SER A 78 16.03 7.08 10.25
C SER A 78 16.85 5.85 10.68
N ASN A 79 16.22 4.71 10.93
CA ASN A 79 16.88 3.44 11.25
C ASN A 79 17.19 2.57 10.01
N GLY A 80 17.06 3.13 8.80
CA GLY A 80 17.52 2.50 7.56
C GLY A 80 16.52 1.54 6.90
N ARG A 81 15.30 1.39 7.43
CA ARG A 81 14.22 0.60 6.82
C ARG A 81 13.69 1.32 5.58
N SER A 82 13.30 0.57 4.56
CA SER A 82 12.91 1.13 3.26
C SER A 82 11.45 0.84 2.89
N VAL A 83 10.79 1.80 2.26
CA VAL A 83 9.46 1.66 1.67
C VAL A 83 9.56 1.92 0.18
N PHE A 84 9.01 1.03 -0.64
CA PHE A 84 8.82 1.24 -2.07
C PHE A 84 7.33 1.18 -2.37
N VAL A 85 6.78 2.23 -2.97
CA VAL A 85 5.36 2.30 -3.31
C VAL A 85 5.23 2.64 -4.79
N THR A 86 4.38 1.91 -5.50
CA THR A 86 3.87 2.34 -6.80
C THR A 86 2.35 2.31 -6.72
N VAL A 87 1.71 3.45 -7.02
CA VAL A 87 0.27 3.57 -7.17
C VAL A 87 -0.03 3.99 -8.60
N GLY A 88 -0.88 3.25 -9.30
CA GLY A 88 -1.34 3.58 -10.65
C GLY A 88 -2.87 3.60 -10.75
N ALA A 89 -3.40 4.36 -11.71
CA ALA A 89 -4.84 4.46 -12.00
C ALA A 89 -5.15 4.17 -13.48
N GLY A 90 -6.31 3.55 -13.75
CA GLY A 90 -6.87 3.39 -15.10
C GLY A 90 -6.18 2.39 -16.04
N ALA A 91 -5.07 1.76 -15.64
CA ALA A 91 -4.34 0.81 -16.49
C ALA A 91 -4.82 -0.65 -16.35
N ALA A 92 -5.48 -1.01 -15.24
CA ALA A 92 -5.97 -2.37 -15.00
C ALA A 92 -7.49 -2.48 -15.15
N LYS A 93 -7.95 -3.67 -15.62
CA LYS A 93 -9.37 -4.00 -15.72
C LYS A 93 -10.07 -4.13 -14.35
N SER A 94 -9.30 -4.41 -13.31
CA SER A 94 -9.77 -4.54 -11.94
C SER A 94 -8.68 -4.03 -11.00
N ALA A 95 -9.09 -3.41 -9.90
CA ALA A 95 -8.13 -2.96 -8.91
C ALA A 95 -7.43 -4.15 -8.24
N TYR A 96 -6.16 -3.97 -7.90
CA TYR A 96 -5.41 -4.96 -7.14
C TYR A 96 -4.32 -4.28 -6.31
N ILE A 97 -3.94 -4.95 -5.23
CA ILE A 97 -2.79 -4.60 -4.43
C ILE A 97 -1.89 -5.82 -4.31
N SER A 98 -0.59 -5.62 -4.46
CA SER A 98 0.45 -6.58 -4.12
C SER A 98 1.34 -5.92 -3.08
N LEU A 99 1.54 -6.61 -1.96
CA LEU A 99 2.35 -6.14 -0.86
C LEU A 99 3.36 -7.21 -0.49
N LEU A 100 4.61 -6.78 -0.28
CA LEU A 100 5.68 -7.62 0.24
C LEU A 100 6.31 -6.93 1.45
N LEU A 101 6.15 -7.53 2.62
CA LEU A 101 6.87 -7.16 3.84
C LEU A 101 8.08 -8.08 3.97
N VAL A 102 9.27 -7.48 4.03
CA VAL A 102 10.55 -8.18 4.17
C VAL A 102 11.06 -7.92 5.57
N GLY A 103 11.33 -8.99 6.30
CA GLY A 103 12.09 -8.95 7.54
C GLY A 103 13.45 -9.63 7.40
N ASN A 104 14.28 -9.50 8.44
CA ASN A 104 15.62 -10.09 8.43
C ASN A 104 15.63 -11.63 8.47
N HIS A 105 14.51 -12.29 8.79
CA HIS A 105 14.38 -13.74 8.85
C HIS A 105 13.38 -14.33 7.83
N GLY A 106 12.72 -13.49 7.02
CA GLY A 106 11.74 -13.99 6.06
C GLY A 106 10.91 -12.90 5.39
N THR A 107 9.86 -13.31 4.69
CA THR A 107 8.96 -12.39 3.98
C THR A 107 7.51 -12.79 4.16
N VAL A 108 6.62 -11.80 4.21
CA VAL A 108 5.16 -11.97 4.08
C VAL A 108 4.71 -11.30 2.80
N GLU A 109 3.97 -12.03 1.98
CA GLU A 109 3.39 -11.53 0.74
C GLU A 109 1.87 -11.55 0.82
N LEU A 110 1.24 -10.44 0.43
CA LEU A 110 -0.20 -10.28 0.36
C LEU A 110 -0.60 -9.86 -1.05
N ASN A 111 -1.38 -10.70 -1.71
CA ASN A 111 -1.90 -10.43 -3.04
C ASN A 111 -3.42 -10.28 -2.98
N GLY A 112 -3.89 -9.04 -3.13
CA GLY A 112 -5.28 -8.65 -2.92
C GLY A 112 -6.24 -9.03 -4.04
N GLY A 113 -5.74 -9.32 -5.24
CA GLY A 113 -6.48 -9.86 -6.40
C GLY A 113 -7.97 -9.47 -6.48
N HIS A 114 -8.84 -10.45 -6.74
CA HIS A 114 -10.30 -10.26 -6.88
C HIS A 114 -11.04 -9.86 -5.59
N ARG A 115 -10.35 -9.75 -4.46
CA ARG A 115 -10.98 -9.37 -3.19
C ARG A 115 -10.74 -7.91 -2.83
N PHE A 116 -9.87 -7.18 -3.52
CA PHE A 116 -9.56 -5.79 -3.18
C PHE A 116 -10.76 -4.85 -3.40
N ASP A 117 -11.02 -3.97 -2.43
CA ASP A 117 -12.09 -2.97 -2.49
C ASP A 117 -11.48 -1.57 -2.64
N GLU A 118 -11.47 -1.05 -3.87
CA GLU A 118 -10.84 0.24 -4.20
C GLU A 118 -11.60 1.44 -3.62
N ARG A 119 -12.85 1.29 -3.18
CA ARG A 119 -13.66 2.38 -2.60
C ARG A 119 -13.15 2.88 -1.26
N GLN A 120 -12.30 2.09 -0.59
CA GLN A 120 -11.65 2.48 0.66
C GLN A 120 -10.37 3.28 0.45
N TRP A 121 -9.93 3.39 -0.81
CA TRP A 121 -8.68 4.02 -1.21
C TRP A 121 -8.88 5.31 -1.99
N ASP A 122 -10.11 5.52 -2.45
CA ASP A 122 -10.54 6.69 -3.18
C ASP A 122 -11.83 7.24 -2.54
N ALA A 123 -11.69 8.31 -1.77
CA ALA A 123 -12.80 8.96 -1.08
C ALA A 123 -13.81 9.63 -2.04
N SER A 124 -13.48 9.71 -3.34
CA SER A 124 -14.37 10.26 -4.36
C SER A 124 -15.37 9.23 -4.91
N LEU A 125 -15.16 7.94 -4.67
CA LEU A 125 -16.07 6.89 -5.11
C LEU A 125 -17.30 6.79 -4.18
N PRO A 126 -18.53 6.73 -4.73
CA PRO A 126 -19.74 6.65 -3.92
C PRO A 126 -19.75 5.38 -3.05
N GLN A 127 -20.02 5.56 -1.75
CA GLN A 127 -19.99 4.47 -0.77
C GLN A 127 -21.21 3.52 -0.85
N ASP A 128 -22.23 3.84 -1.64
CA ASP A 128 -23.48 3.07 -1.71
C ASP A 128 -23.64 2.27 -3.00
N ALA A 129 -23.43 0.95 -2.87
CA ALA A 129 -24.25 -0.08 -3.51
C ALA A 129 -23.98 -1.41 -2.79
N ALA A 130 -24.42 -1.49 -1.54
CA ALA A 130 -24.58 -2.77 -0.85
C ALA A 130 -25.88 -3.43 -1.35
N HIS A 131 -25.73 -4.63 -1.93
CA HIS A 131 -26.76 -5.64 -2.14
C HIS A 131 -28.00 -5.29 -3.00
N GLY A 132 -27.94 -5.75 -4.26
CA GLY A 132 -29.08 -6.34 -4.95
C GLY A 132 -28.75 -7.79 -5.28
#